data_AF-A0A0H4WLH2-F1
#
_entry.id   AF-A0A0H4WLH2-F1
#
_cell.length_a   1.000
_cell.length_b   1.000
_cell.length_c   1.000
_cell.angle_alpha   90.00
_cell.angle_beta   90.00
_cell.angle_gamma   90.00
#
_symmetry.space_group_name_H-M   'P 1'
#
loop_
_entity.id
_entity.type
_entity.pdbx_description
1 polymer ?
#
loop_
_entity_poly.entity_id
_entity_poly.type
_entity_poly.pdbx_seq_one_letter_code
_entity_poly.pdbx_strand_id
1 'polypeptide(L)'
;MFYECVRAVVALCLRLFYRVKVNAPALEPEGPVLFVGNHPNGLIDPALVFILTRRKVTFLAKAPLFRMPVIGWLLKGLDALPVYRKQDDPTKMGGNEGTLDAAKGALVQGRAITIFPEGKSHSEPGLAELKTGAARIALNAAKAGAAVRIVPVGLTYAEKHVFRSEVLIDVGPAIDVRDYLPADAAAEPDAVRRLTERIAEGLRAVTLNLEQWADLPLVQLAEQLFAFRQGGALDAERLRLWARGVQLFRTHEPERFERLREQFVAFQHRMGLVRATGPEDLALVYRAGNVVPFVVKTLLALQLGLPLFALGLGLFWLPYQVPRLASRRAELDVQATVKFLTAFVVALVWWGALTTAAAFWGGAVLAVAVFVAVPPLALFTLYFSERWSVLQRDIRVFLAMGNRVRLKAMLLAEGERLASEVERLADEYRPKLDASARS
;
A
#
# COMPACT_ATOMS: atom_id res chain seq x y z
N MET A 1 3.64 -20.79 -18.28
CA MET A 1 3.93 -21.48 -17.00
C MET A 1 4.86 -20.68 -16.09
N PHE A 2 6.06 -20.27 -16.54
CA PHE A 2 6.98 -19.48 -15.70
C PHE A 2 6.36 -18.20 -15.12
N TYR A 3 5.76 -17.36 -15.97
CA TYR A 3 5.12 -16.11 -15.54
C TYR A 3 4.04 -16.34 -14.48
N GLU A 4 3.12 -17.29 -14.71
CA GLU A 4 2.05 -17.61 -13.74
C GLU A 4 2.59 -18.10 -12.40
N CYS A 5 3.65 -18.91 -12.41
CA CYS A 5 4.29 -19.37 -11.20
C CYS A 5 4.90 -18.21 -10.41
N VAL A 6 5.70 -17.36 -11.08
CA VAL A 6 6.28 -16.16 -10.46
C VAL A 6 5.19 -15.24 -9.92
N ARG A 7 4.16 -14.95 -10.72
CA ARG A 7 3.02 -14.11 -10.32
C ARG A 7 2.35 -14.68 -9.07
N ALA A 8 2.03 -15.97 -9.06
CA ALA A 8 1.35 -16.61 -7.93
C ALA A 8 2.20 -16.57 -6.65
N VAL A 9 3.49 -16.90 -6.74
CA VAL A 9 4.42 -16.88 -5.61
C VAL A 9 4.61 -15.46 -5.07
N VAL A 10 4.89 -14.49 -5.94
CA VAL A 10 5.09 -13.09 -5.53
C VAL A 10 3.81 -12.52 -4.92
N ALA A 11 2.64 -12.77 -5.53
CA ALA A 11 1.35 -12.31 -5.00
C ALA A 11 1.02 -12.94 -3.63
N LEU A 12 1.36 -14.21 -3.41
CA LEU A 12 1.23 -14.86 -2.10
C LEU A 12 2.16 -14.23 -1.07
N CYS A 13 3.46 -14.10 -1.40
CA CYS A 13 4.44 -13.50 -0.52
C CYS A 13 4.09 -12.05 -0.16
N LEU A 14 3.55 -11.26 -1.10
CA LEU A 14 3.11 -9.89 -0.84
C LEU A 14 1.88 -9.83 0.06
N ARG A 15 0.92 -10.75 -0.08
CA ARG A 15 -0.23 -10.86 0.85
C ARG A 15 0.18 -11.32 2.26
N LEU A 16 1.30 -12.04 2.37
CA LEU A 16 1.90 -12.35 3.66
C LEU A 16 2.64 -11.12 4.21
N PHE A 17 3.40 -10.41 3.38
CA PHE A 17 4.18 -9.24 3.78
C PHE A 17 3.32 -8.04 4.17
N TYR A 18 2.26 -7.75 3.42
CA TYR A 18 1.33 -6.65 3.68
C TYR A 18 -0.10 -7.16 3.88
N ARG A 19 -0.89 -6.40 4.63
CA ARG A 19 -2.35 -6.50 4.62
C ARG A 19 -2.87 -5.70 3.43
N VAL A 20 -3.04 -6.38 2.30
CA VAL A 20 -3.43 -5.76 1.03
C VAL A 20 -4.95 -5.61 0.96
N LYS A 21 -5.41 -4.37 0.81
CA LYS A 21 -6.80 -4.03 0.47
C LYS A 21 -6.83 -3.55 -0.98
N VAL A 22 -7.81 -4.01 -1.75
CA VAL A 22 -7.98 -3.62 -3.14
C VAL A 22 -9.35 -3.00 -3.29
N ASN A 23 -9.38 -1.74 -3.72
CA ASN A 23 -10.58 -1.06 -4.18
C ASN A 23 -10.47 -0.88 -5.69
N ALA A 24 -11.16 -1.73 -6.44
CA ALA A 24 -11.09 -1.73 -7.89
C ALA A 24 -12.48 -1.92 -8.51
N PRO A 25 -12.72 -1.38 -9.72
CA PRO A 25 -13.91 -1.70 -10.49
C PRO A 25 -14.08 -3.22 -10.66
N ALA A 26 -15.33 -3.66 -10.79
CA ALA A 26 -15.67 -5.08 -10.91
C ALA A 26 -15.06 -5.76 -12.16
N LEU A 27 -14.84 -5.01 -13.23
CA LEU A 27 -14.33 -5.51 -14.50
C LEU A 27 -13.09 -4.74 -14.94
N GLU A 28 -12.03 -5.48 -15.27
CA GLU A 28 -10.84 -4.94 -15.90
C GLU A 28 -11.13 -4.60 -17.38
N PRO A 29 -10.62 -3.49 -17.94
CA PRO A 29 -10.81 -3.19 -19.35
C PRO A 29 -10.27 -4.28 -20.27
N GLU A 30 -11.06 -4.61 -21.30
CA GLU A 30 -10.63 -5.52 -22.37
C GLU A 30 -9.59 -4.85 -23.29
N GLY A 31 -8.84 -5.67 -24.04
CA GLY A 31 -7.83 -5.17 -24.96
C GLY A 31 -6.57 -4.62 -24.26
N PRO A 32 -5.71 -3.87 -24.95
CA PRO A 32 -4.43 -3.42 -24.41
C PRO A 32 -4.58 -2.40 -23.30
N VAL A 33 -3.91 -2.66 -22.17
CA VAL A 33 -4.02 -1.84 -20.96
C VAL A 33 -2.65 -1.34 -20.54
N LEU A 34 -2.58 -0.05 -20.22
CA LEU A 34 -1.42 0.58 -19.60
C LEU A 34 -1.78 0.97 -18.15
N PHE A 35 -1.32 0.18 -17.18
CA PHE A 35 -1.39 0.55 -15.77
C PHE A 35 -0.37 1.63 -15.48
N VAL A 36 -0.84 2.76 -14.94
CA VAL A 36 0.00 3.87 -14.49
C VAL A 36 -0.16 4.00 -12.99
N GLY A 37 0.93 4.07 -12.24
CA GLY A 37 0.87 4.16 -10.77
C GLY A 37 1.83 5.16 -10.17
N ASN A 38 1.59 5.53 -8.90
CA ASN A 38 2.59 6.22 -8.08
C ASN A 38 3.64 5.24 -7.53
N HIS A 39 4.83 5.72 -7.18
CA HIS A 39 5.99 4.88 -6.89
C HIS A 39 6.61 5.09 -5.49
N PRO A 40 5.88 4.92 -4.39
CA PRO A 40 6.41 5.22 -3.05
C PRO A 40 7.36 4.15 -2.47
N ASN A 41 7.42 2.93 -3.01
CA ASN A 41 8.01 1.77 -2.33
C ASN A 41 8.87 0.85 -3.23
N GLY A 42 9.52 1.44 -4.24
CA GLY A 42 10.53 0.75 -5.04
C GLY A 42 9.98 -0.51 -5.70
N LEU A 43 10.68 -1.65 -5.61
CA LEU A 43 10.27 -2.88 -6.32
C LEU A 43 8.96 -3.49 -5.82
N ILE A 44 8.47 -3.10 -4.65
CA ILE A 44 7.17 -3.58 -4.15
C ILE A 44 6.02 -3.06 -5.02
N ASP A 45 6.09 -1.81 -5.47
CA ASP A 45 5.02 -1.17 -6.24
C ASP A 45 4.67 -1.91 -7.54
N PRO A 46 5.62 -2.20 -8.47
CA PRO A 46 5.31 -3.01 -9.64
C PRO A 46 4.85 -4.42 -9.25
N ALA A 47 5.40 -5.00 -8.18
CA ALA A 47 5.06 -6.35 -7.76
C ALA A 47 3.61 -6.45 -7.24
N LEU A 48 3.04 -5.37 -6.67
CA LEU A 48 1.63 -5.32 -6.26
C LEU A 48 0.66 -5.44 -7.44
N VAL A 49 1.07 -5.12 -8.67
CA VAL A 49 0.23 -5.34 -9.86
C VAL A 49 -0.07 -6.83 -10.09
N PHE A 50 0.79 -7.74 -9.63
CA PHE A 50 0.51 -9.18 -9.66
C PHE A 50 -0.67 -9.62 -8.78
N ILE A 51 -1.04 -8.79 -7.80
CA ILE A 51 -2.26 -8.97 -6.99
C ILE A 51 -3.48 -8.42 -7.73
N LEU A 52 -3.30 -7.30 -8.44
CA LEU A 52 -4.37 -6.57 -9.11
C LEU A 52 -4.93 -7.32 -10.32
N THR A 53 -4.07 -7.84 -11.19
CA THR A 53 -4.50 -8.53 -12.43
C THR A 53 -3.88 -9.91 -12.58
N ARG A 54 -4.59 -10.79 -13.29
CA ARG A 54 -4.09 -12.09 -13.72
C ARG A 54 -3.49 -12.06 -15.14
N ARG A 55 -3.61 -10.93 -15.85
CA ARG A 55 -3.06 -10.80 -17.21
C ARG A 55 -1.54 -10.82 -17.17
N LYS A 56 -0.94 -11.20 -18.30
CA LYS A 56 0.51 -11.05 -18.49
C LYS A 56 0.83 -9.57 -18.66
N VAL A 57 1.49 -9.02 -17.65
CA VAL A 57 1.95 -7.63 -17.57
C VAL A 57 3.44 -7.55 -17.89
N THR A 58 3.80 -6.67 -18.83
CA THR A 58 5.18 -6.25 -19.09
C THR A 58 5.52 -5.04 -18.21
N PHE A 59 6.61 -5.14 -17.44
CA PHE A 59 7.06 -4.07 -16.55
C PHE A 59 8.16 -3.24 -17.18
N LEU A 60 8.11 -1.92 -16.99
CA LEU A 60 9.20 -1.02 -17.31
C LEU A 60 10.08 -0.84 -16.06
N ALA A 61 11.31 -1.34 -16.09
CA ALA A 61 12.20 -1.39 -14.93
C ALA A 61 13.52 -0.68 -15.21
N LYS A 62 14.14 -0.06 -14.18
CA LYS A 62 15.41 0.66 -14.35
C LYS A 62 16.51 -0.26 -14.90
N ALA A 63 17.24 0.19 -15.92
CA ALA A 63 18.26 -0.59 -16.61
C ALA A 63 19.31 -1.24 -15.68
N PRO A 64 19.78 -0.59 -14.58
CA PRO A 64 20.72 -1.21 -13.66
C PRO A 64 20.24 -2.53 -13.01
N LEU A 65 18.92 -2.73 -12.84
CA LEU A 65 18.38 -3.96 -12.25
C LEU A 65 18.65 -5.21 -13.10
N PHE A 66 18.74 -5.05 -14.42
CA PHE A 66 18.98 -6.15 -15.35
C PHE A 66 20.39 -6.75 -15.22
N ARG A 67 21.31 -6.04 -14.55
CA ARG A 67 22.67 -6.50 -14.24
C ARG A 67 22.77 -7.26 -12.93
N MET A 68 21.74 -7.22 -12.09
CA MET A 68 21.70 -7.97 -10.84
C MET A 68 21.40 -9.45 -11.15
N PRO A 69 22.14 -10.43 -10.61
CA PRO A 69 22.01 -11.83 -11.04
C PRO A 69 20.58 -12.40 -10.91
N VAL A 70 19.97 -12.27 -9.72
CA VAL A 70 18.64 -12.83 -9.45
C VAL A 70 17.53 -11.94 -10.01
N ILE A 71 17.58 -10.64 -9.73
CA ILE A 71 16.54 -9.70 -10.17
C ILE A 71 16.53 -9.58 -11.71
N GLY A 72 17.71 -9.49 -12.34
CA GLY A 72 17.84 -9.41 -13.79
C GLY A 72 17.39 -10.68 -14.50
N TRP A 73 17.67 -11.87 -13.95
CA TRP A 73 17.12 -13.13 -14.47
C TRP A 73 15.58 -13.15 -14.41
N LEU A 74 15.02 -12.74 -13.27
CA LEU A 74 13.56 -12.65 -13.09
C LEU A 74 12.92 -11.66 -14.07
N LEU A 75 13.47 -10.45 -14.20
CA LEU A 75 12.98 -9.42 -15.10
C LEU A 75 12.99 -9.88 -16.56
N LYS A 76 14.05 -10.56 -17.00
CA LYS A 76 14.13 -11.14 -18.35
C LYS A 76 13.07 -12.22 -18.56
N GLY A 77 12.88 -13.12 -17.59
CA GLY A 77 11.84 -14.16 -17.67
C GLY A 77 10.41 -13.63 -17.62
N LEU A 78 10.22 -12.41 -17.09
CA LEU A 78 8.94 -11.69 -17.08
C LEU A 78 8.72 -10.81 -18.32
N ASP A 79 9.63 -10.84 -19.30
CA ASP A 79 9.62 -9.94 -20.47
C ASP A 79 9.56 -8.45 -20.08
N ALA A 80 10.25 -8.06 -19.01
CA ALA A 80 10.36 -6.67 -18.59
C ALA A 80 11.27 -5.86 -19.53
N LEU A 81 10.95 -4.59 -19.72
CA LEU A 81 11.67 -3.67 -20.60
C LEU A 81 12.56 -2.72 -19.78
N PRO A 82 13.84 -2.52 -20.18
CA PRO A 82 14.76 -1.63 -19.47
C PRO A 82 14.41 -0.16 -19.73
N VAL A 83 14.45 0.67 -18.69
CA VAL A 83 14.30 2.13 -18.78
C VAL A 83 15.59 2.81 -18.33
N TYR A 84 16.08 3.74 -19.15
CA TYR A 84 17.27 4.53 -18.87
C TYR A 84 16.87 5.90 -18.31
N ARG A 85 17.42 6.25 -17.15
CA ARG A 85 17.12 7.51 -16.47
C ARG A 85 18.37 8.39 -16.45
N LYS A 86 18.17 9.69 -16.63
CA LYS A 86 19.26 10.68 -16.62
C LYS A 86 20.08 10.62 -15.32
N GLN A 87 19.42 10.38 -14.19
CA GLN A 87 20.08 10.24 -12.88
C GLN A 87 20.92 8.96 -12.72
N ASP A 88 20.65 7.91 -13.50
CA ASP A 88 21.41 6.65 -13.42
C ASP A 88 22.62 6.69 -14.37
N ASP A 89 22.41 7.14 -15.61
CA ASP A 89 23.47 7.33 -16.62
C ASP A 89 22.98 8.26 -17.76
N PRO A 90 23.40 9.54 -17.80
CA PRO A 90 22.97 10.49 -18.83
C PRO A 90 23.33 10.07 -20.26
N THR A 91 24.39 9.28 -20.45
CA THR A 91 24.92 8.92 -21.78
C THR A 91 24.08 7.86 -22.49
N LYS A 92 23.21 7.15 -21.76
CA LYS A 92 22.43 6.02 -22.27
C LYS A 92 20.96 6.34 -22.55
N MET A 93 20.60 7.62 -22.53
CA MET A 93 19.21 8.05 -22.75
C MET A 93 18.68 7.69 -24.14
N GLY A 94 19.55 7.54 -25.15
CA GLY A 94 19.18 7.08 -26.50
C GLY A 94 18.57 5.67 -26.51
N GLY A 95 18.86 4.83 -25.51
CA GLY A 95 18.27 3.50 -25.38
C GLY A 95 16.76 3.52 -25.08
N ASN A 96 16.19 4.66 -24.67
CA ASN A 96 14.76 4.76 -24.38
C ASN A 96 13.89 4.71 -25.63
N GLU A 97 14.39 5.06 -26.82
CA GLU A 97 13.61 4.96 -28.05
C GLU A 97 13.23 3.49 -28.33
N GLY A 98 14.20 2.58 -28.25
CA GLY A 98 13.94 1.14 -28.37
C GLY A 98 12.99 0.61 -27.29
N THR A 99 13.05 1.15 -26.07
CA THR A 99 12.11 0.79 -24.99
C THR A 99 10.68 1.27 -25.29
N LEU A 100 10.52 2.49 -25.78
CA LEU A 100 9.23 3.04 -26.19
C LEU A 100 8.62 2.22 -27.34
N ASP A 101 9.43 1.83 -28.32
CA ASP A 101 9.00 1.01 -29.45
C ASP A 101 8.61 -0.40 -29.02
N ALA A 102 9.38 -1.02 -28.13
CA ALA A 102 9.04 -2.33 -27.56
C ALA A 102 7.74 -2.28 -26.74
N ALA A 103 7.54 -1.23 -25.95
CA ALA A 103 6.31 -1.02 -25.18
C ALA A 103 5.10 -0.79 -26.11
N LYS A 104 5.26 0.04 -27.15
CA LYS A 104 4.26 0.20 -28.20
C LYS A 104 3.90 -1.16 -28.82
N GLY A 105 4.89 -1.95 -29.23
CA GLY A 105 4.68 -3.26 -29.85
C GLY A 105 3.92 -4.23 -28.93
N ALA A 106 4.22 -4.23 -27.63
CA ALA A 106 3.49 -5.03 -26.65
C ALA A 106 2.00 -4.61 -26.53
N LEU A 107 1.69 -3.32 -26.53
CA LEU A 107 0.30 -2.84 -26.54
C LEU A 107 -0.42 -3.17 -27.85
N VAL A 108 0.23 -3.04 -29.01
CA VAL A 108 -0.36 -3.42 -30.30
C VAL A 108 -0.73 -4.91 -30.33
N GLN A 109 0.04 -5.75 -29.63
CA GLN A 109 -0.25 -7.18 -29.47
C GLN A 109 -1.31 -7.48 -28.39
N GLY A 110 -1.98 -6.46 -27.83
CA GLY A 110 -3.02 -6.64 -26.82
C GLY A 110 -2.51 -6.96 -25.40
N ARG A 111 -1.21 -6.80 -25.14
CA ARG A 111 -0.65 -7.06 -23.79
C ARG A 111 -0.95 -5.92 -22.82
N ALA A 112 -0.79 -6.22 -21.53
CA ALA A 112 -0.82 -5.22 -20.47
C ALA A 112 0.60 -4.72 -20.16
N ILE A 113 0.74 -3.45 -19.82
CA ILE A 113 2.00 -2.82 -19.41
C ILE A 113 1.80 -2.12 -18.08
N THR A 114 2.82 -2.09 -17.23
CA THR A 114 2.87 -1.22 -16.05
C THR A 114 4.03 -0.25 -16.16
N ILE A 115 3.74 1.04 -15.89
CA ILE A 115 4.70 2.12 -15.84
C ILE A 115 4.42 3.06 -14.67
N PHE A 116 5.47 3.59 -14.06
CA PHE A 116 5.40 4.61 -13.01
C PHE A 116 5.90 5.94 -13.57
N PRO A 117 5.01 6.85 -14.03
CA PRO A 117 5.41 8.01 -14.81
C PRO A 117 6.24 9.05 -14.03
N GLU A 118 6.33 8.97 -12.70
CA GLU A 118 7.24 9.79 -11.87
C GLU A 118 8.73 9.51 -12.20
N GLY A 119 9.03 8.29 -12.67
CA GLY A 119 10.37 7.87 -13.09
C GLY A 119 11.38 7.72 -11.94
N LYS A 120 10.98 7.92 -10.69
CA LYS A 120 11.77 7.66 -9.48
C LYS A 120 10.84 7.17 -8.37
N SER A 121 11.36 6.34 -7.47
CA SER A 121 10.69 6.08 -6.21
C SER A 121 11.01 7.18 -5.20
N HIS A 122 10.09 7.51 -4.30
CA HIS A 122 10.32 8.52 -3.26
C HIS A 122 9.42 8.35 -2.03
N SER A 123 9.70 9.18 -1.01
CA SER A 123 8.91 9.25 0.23
C SER A 123 8.21 10.60 0.40
N GLU A 124 8.05 11.37 -0.67
CA GLU A 124 7.27 12.62 -0.63
C GLU A 124 5.79 12.38 -0.33
N PRO A 125 5.10 13.34 0.34
CA PRO A 125 3.71 13.22 0.79
C PRO A 125 2.67 13.25 -0.34
N GLY A 126 3.06 13.69 -1.55
CA GLY A 126 2.22 13.73 -2.73
C GLY A 126 2.90 13.23 -3.99
N LEU A 127 2.13 13.14 -5.07
CA LEU A 127 2.59 12.68 -6.37
C LEU A 127 3.67 13.63 -6.95
N ALA A 128 4.79 13.09 -7.41
CA ALA A 128 5.80 13.87 -8.12
C ALA A 128 5.34 14.24 -9.54
N GLU A 129 6.06 15.17 -10.17
CA GLU A 129 5.83 15.54 -11.57
C GLU A 129 5.96 14.31 -12.49
N LEU A 130 4.98 14.15 -13.38
CA LEU A 130 4.92 13.03 -14.31
C LEU A 130 5.76 13.33 -15.56
N LYS A 131 6.50 12.32 -16.00
CA LYS A 131 7.17 12.31 -17.31
C LYS A 131 6.18 11.89 -18.40
N THR A 132 6.42 12.37 -19.62
CA THR A 132 5.56 12.12 -20.79
C THR A 132 5.61 10.71 -21.36
N GLY A 133 6.49 9.84 -20.85
CA GLY A 133 6.74 8.50 -21.42
C GLY A 133 5.48 7.63 -21.51
N ALA A 134 4.63 7.64 -20.48
CA ALA A 134 3.38 6.87 -20.48
C ALA A 134 2.43 7.33 -21.60
N ALA A 135 2.24 8.64 -21.74
CA ALA A 135 1.40 9.22 -22.79
C ALA A 135 1.95 8.92 -24.19
N ARG A 136 3.27 9.05 -24.40
CA ARG A 136 3.91 8.74 -25.69
C ARG A 136 3.74 7.28 -26.10
N ILE A 137 3.95 6.33 -25.17
CA ILE A 137 3.73 4.89 -25.43
C ILE A 137 2.28 4.64 -25.84
N ALA A 138 1.33 5.17 -25.07
CA ALA A 138 -0.09 4.97 -25.30
C ALA A 138 -0.55 5.55 -26.64
N LEU A 139 -0.20 6.81 -26.95
CA LEU A 139 -0.57 7.46 -28.20
C LEU A 139 0.06 6.78 -29.42
N ASN A 140 1.33 6.36 -29.32
CA ASN A 140 1.99 5.67 -30.43
C ASN A 140 1.40 4.29 -30.71
N ALA A 141 0.92 3.58 -29.69
CA ALA A 141 0.19 2.33 -29.86
C ALA A 141 -1.21 2.57 -30.43
N ALA A 142 -1.91 3.60 -29.97
CA ALA A 142 -3.23 3.97 -30.49
C ALA A 142 -3.18 4.41 -31.96
N LYS A 143 -2.18 5.21 -32.36
CA LYS A 143 -1.90 5.55 -33.77
C LYS A 143 -1.65 4.31 -34.64
N ALA A 144 -1.15 3.22 -34.05
CA ALA A 144 -0.93 1.94 -34.73
C ALA A 144 -2.17 1.00 -34.69
N GLY A 145 -3.35 1.52 -34.29
CA GLY A 145 -4.61 0.78 -34.30
C GLY A 145 -4.97 0.07 -32.99
N ALA A 146 -4.17 0.22 -31.93
CA ALA A 146 -4.48 -0.39 -30.64
C ALA A 146 -5.54 0.41 -29.86
N ALA A 147 -6.61 -0.23 -29.40
CA ALA A 147 -7.60 0.40 -28.51
C ALA A 147 -7.08 0.49 -27.06
N VAL A 148 -6.06 1.30 -26.84
CA VAL A 148 -5.36 1.39 -25.54
C VAL A 148 -6.23 2.05 -24.49
N ARG A 149 -6.30 1.43 -23.31
CA ARG A 149 -6.89 2.03 -22.11
C ARG A 149 -5.80 2.26 -21.06
N ILE A 150 -5.74 3.46 -20.49
CA ILE A 150 -4.84 3.76 -19.36
C ILE A 150 -5.61 3.62 -18.06
N VAL A 151 -5.07 2.87 -17.10
CA VAL A 151 -5.71 2.62 -15.81
C VAL A 151 -4.84 3.20 -14.68
N PRO A 152 -5.30 4.28 -14.01
CA PRO A 152 -4.63 4.81 -12.83
C PRO A 152 -4.70 3.84 -11.65
N VAL A 153 -3.57 3.60 -10.99
CA VAL A 153 -3.44 2.72 -9.83
C VAL A 153 -2.74 3.48 -8.71
N GLY A 154 -3.49 3.77 -7.64
CA GLY A 154 -2.99 4.44 -6.45
C GLY A 154 -2.54 3.44 -5.40
N LEU A 155 -1.31 3.60 -4.93
CA LEU A 155 -0.70 2.81 -3.87
C LEU A 155 -0.53 3.68 -2.62
N THR A 156 -1.31 3.37 -1.58
CA THR A 156 -1.28 4.08 -0.29
C THR A 156 -0.86 3.12 0.81
N TYR A 157 0.27 3.39 1.46
CA TYR A 157 0.80 2.56 2.53
C TYR A 157 0.57 3.24 3.88
N ALA A 158 0.12 2.48 4.88
CA ALA A 158 0.08 2.98 6.25
C ALA A 158 1.52 3.18 6.79
N GLU A 159 2.36 2.15 6.66
CA GLU A 159 3.79 2.21 6.96
C GLU A 159 4.55 1.32 5.98
N LYS A 160 4.99 1.88 4.85
CA LYS A 160 5.56 1.11 3.74
C LYS A 160 6.70 0.18 4.12
N HIS A 161 7.50 0.53 5.12
CA HIS A 161 8.68 -0.23 5.54
C HIS A 161 8.39 -1.30 6.61
N VAL A 162 7.17 -1.37 7.16
CA VAL A 162 6.82 -2.26 8.29
C VAL A 162 6.13 -3.52 7.78
N PHE A 163 6.61 -4.69 8.23
CA PHE A 163 5.99 -5.98 7.95
C PHE A 163 4.59 -6.04 8.56
N ARG A 164 3.63 -6.57 7.82
CA ARG A 164 2.19 -6.58 8.14
C ARG A 164 1.57 -5.20 8.29
N SER A 165 2.21 -4.16 7.77
CA SER A 165 1.51 -2.89 7.53
C SER A 165 0.43 -3.05 6.46
N GLU A 166 -0.51 -2.11 6.43
CA GLU A 166 -1.56 -2.08 5.42
C GLU A 166 -1.08 -1.37 4.16
N VAL A 167 -1.48 -1.91 3.01
CA VAL A 167 -1.39 -1.22 1.72
C VAL A 167 -2.76 -1.27 1.05
N LEU A 168 -3.21 -0.12 0.58
CA LEU A 168 -4.41 0.02 -0.21
C LEU A 168 -4.01 0.24 -1.67
N ILE A 169 -4.63 -0.55 -2.54
CA ILE A 169 -4.57 -0.42 -3.99
C ILE A 169 -5.92 0.13 -4.44
N ASP A 170 -5.97 1.39 -4.87
CA ASP A 170 -7.14 2.01 -5.49
C ASP A 170 -6.97 2.05 -7.00
N VAL A 171 -8.00 1.64 -7.73
CA VAL A 171 -7.99 1.63 -9.20
C VAL A 171 -9.00 2.64 -9.72
N GLY A 172 -8.50 3.59 -10.49
CA GLY A 172 -9.29 4.67 -11.08
C GLY A 172 -10.05 4.22 -12.33
N PRO A 173 -10.99 5.05 -12.82
CA PRO A 173 -11.64 4.82 -14.09
C PRO A 173 -10.61 4.79 -15.23
N ALA A 174 -10.83 3.89 -16.19
CA ALA A 174 -9.97 3.77 -17.35
C ALA A 174 -10.12 5.01 -18.26
N ILE A 175 -8.99 5.52 -18.74
CA ILE A 175 -8.90 6.62 -19.70
C ILE A 175 -8.78 6.00 -21.10
N ASP A 176 -9.69 6.34 -22.01
CA ASP A 176 -9.59 5.93 -23.41
C ASP A 176 -8.58 6.83 -24.13
N VAL A 177 -7.55 6.23 -24.72
CA VAL A 177 -6.48 6.99 -25.37
C VAL A 177 -6.96 7.60 -26.69
N ARG A 178 -8.02 7.04 -27.29
CA ARG A 178 -8.56 7.51 -28.58
C ARG A 178 -9.01 8.97 -28.52
N ASP A 179 -9.54 9.39 -27.38
CA ASP A 179 -10.00 10.76 -27.13
C ASP A 179 -8.87 11.80 -27.16
N TYR A 180 -7.62 11.34 -27.11
CA TYR A 180 -6.41 12.17 -27.07
C TYR A 180 -5.54 12.04 -28.31
N LEU A 181 -5.98 11.32 -29.35
CA LEU A 181 -5.22 11.20 -30.59
C LEU A 181 -4.99 12.59 -31.23
N PRO A 182 -3.77 12.89 -31.69
CA PRO A 182 -3.51 14.14 -32.38
C PRO A 182 -4.17 14.13 -33.76
N ALA A 183 -4.63 15.30 -34.22
CA ALA A 183 -5.20 15.45 -35.56
C ALA A 183 -4.13 15.31 -36.66
N ASP A 184 -2.92 15.78 -36.38
CA ASP A 184 -1.76 15.73 -37.27
C ASP A 184 -0.43 15.69 -36.48
N ALA A 185 0.69 15.67 -37.19
CA ALA A 185 2.03 15.64 -36.57
C ALA A 185 2.36 16.92 -35.77
N ALA A 186 1.81 18.08 -36.15
CA ALA A 186 2.05 19.34 -35.46
C ALA A 186 1.33 19.39 -34.10
N ALA A 187 0.18 18.72 -33.98
CA ALA A 187 -0.60 18.60 -32.75
C ALA A 187 -0.05 17.55 -31.75
N GLU A 188 0.96 16.75 -32.13
CA GLU A 188 1.48 15.66 -31.31
C GLU A 188 2.01 16.10 -29.93
N PRO A 189 2.80 17.19 -29.80
CA PRO A 189 3.27 17.66 -28.50
C PRO A 189 2.13 18.04 -27.55
N ASP A 190 1.08 18.67 -28.08
CA ASP A 190 -0.09 19.07 -27.29
C ASP A 190 -0.91 17.87 -26.85
N ALA A 191 -1.14 16.90 -27.75
CA ALA A 191 -1.81 15.63 -27.40
C ALA A 191 -1.09 14.89 -26.27
N VAL A 192 0.25 14.80 -26.34
CA VAL A 192 1.08 14.18 -25.28
C VAL A 192 0.92 14.94 -23.96
N ARG A 193 0.93 16.27 -23.98
CA ARG A 193 0.75 17.11 -22.80
C ARG A 193 -0.63 16.89 -22.16
N ARG A 194 -1.71 17.02 -22.95
CA ARG A 194 -3.10 16.81 -22.47
C ARG A 194 -3.31 15.43 -21.89
N LEU A 195 -2.79 14.39 -22.54
CA LEU A 195 -2.90 13.02 -22.01
C LEU A 195 -2.07 12.83 -20.73
N THR A 196 -0.88 13.45 -20.64
CA THR A 196 -0.07 13.41 -19.41
C THR A 196 -0.79 14.10 -18.24
N GLU A 197 -1.42 15.25 -18.49
CA GLU A 197 -2.25 15.96 -17.51
C GLU A 197 -3.45 15.12 -17.06
N ARG A 198 -4.15 14.48 -18.00
CA ARG A 198 -5.26 13.56 -17.68
C ARG A 198 -4.81 12.37 -16.85
N ILE A 199 -3.65 11.78 -17.15
CA ILE A 199 -3.05 10.70 -16.34
C ILE A 199 -2.75 11.20 -14.93
N ALA A 200 -2.18 12.42 -14.80
CA ALA A 200 -1.86 13.01 -13.51
C ALA A 200 -3.12 13.23 -12.67
N GLU A 201 -4.19 13.76 -13.27
CA GLU A 201 -5.51 13.90 -12.62
C GLU A 201 -6.07 12.54 -12.16
N GLY A 202 -6.04 11.53 -13.03
CA GLY A 202 -6.47 10.17 -12.70
C GLY A 202 -5.68 9.57 -11.54
N LEU A 203 -4.36 9.75 -11.49
CA LEU A 203 -3.53 9.31 -10.37
C LEU A 203 -3.83 10.09 -9.10
N ARG A 204 -4.03 11.41 -9.17
CA ARG A 204 -4.37 12.22 -8.00
C ARG A 204 -5.70 11.80 -7.37
N ALA A 205 -6.66 11.35 -8.17
CA ALA A 205 -7.96 10.88 -7.68
C ALA A 205 -7.86 9.58 -6.86
N VAL A 206 -6.80 8.78 -7.07
CA VAL A 206 -6.61 7.48 -6.40
C VAL A 206 -5.45 7.45 -5.40
N THR A 207 -4.73 8.56 -5.24
CA THR A 207 -3.66 8.70 -4.24
C THR A 207 -4.01 9.77 -3.19
N LEU A 208 -3.31 9.76 -2.05
CA LEU A 208 -3.63 10.64 -0.92
C LEU A 208 -3.26 12.12 -1.16
N ASN A 209 -2.15 12.40 -1.84
CA ASN A 209 -1.65 13.75 -2.20
C ASN A 209 -1.70 14.78 -1.06
N LEU A 210 -0.86 14.57 -0.03
CA LEU A 210 -0.67 15.55 1.02
C LEU A 210 0.39 16.59 0.59
N GLU A 211 0.21 17.86 0.98
CA GLU A 211 1.26 18.87 0.80
C GLU A 211 2.46 18.60 1.72
N GLN A 212 2.18 18.15 2.95
CA GLN A 212 3.18 17.88 3.97
C GLN A 212 2.80 16.67 4.83
N TRP A 213 3.80 15.90 5.27
CA TRP A 213 3.57 14.73 6.14
C TRP A 213 2.91 15.06 7.48
N ALA A 214 3.05 16.30 7.96
CA ALA A 214 2.41 16.78 9.18
C ALA A 214 0.87 16.76 9.10
N ASP A 215 0.30 16.67 7.89
CA ASP A 215 -1.14 16.65 7.67
C ASP A 215 -1.74 15.26 7.83
N LEU A 216 -0.93 14.21 7.69
CA LEU A 216 -1.42 12.82 7.74
C LEU A 216 -2.14 12.51 9.07
N PRO A 217 -1.60 12.83 10.26
CA PRO A 217 -2.30 12.57 11.51
C PRO A 217 -3.62 13.35 11.65
N LEU A 218 -3.72 14.54 11.04
CA LEU A 218 -4.93 15.36 11.07
C LEU A 218 -6.02 14.74 10.20
N VAL A 219 -5.65 14.35 8.97
CA VAL A 219 -6.52 13.69 8.00
C VAL A 219 -7.03 12.35 8.55
N GLN A 220 -6.15 11.56 9.18
CA GLN A 220 -6.54 10.30 9.83
C GLN A 220 -7.50 10.52 11.00
N LEU A 221 -7.25 11.53 11.84
CA LEU A 221 -8.13 11.81 12.97
C LEU A 221 -9.50 12.35 12.51
N ALA A 222 -9.53 13.20 11.48
CA ALA A 222 -10.77 13.67 10.89
C ALA A 222 -11.61 12.50 10.40
N GLU A 223 -11.01 11.55 9.68
CA GLU A 223 -11.71 10.35 9.23
C GLU A 223 -12.20 9.46 10.38
N GLN A 224 -11.38 9.26 11.42
CA GLN A 224 -11.78 8.53 12.62
C GLN A 224 -12.96 9.19 13.34
N LEU A 225 -12.93 10.51 13.53
CA LEU A 225 -14.00 11.27 14.18
C LEU A 225 -15.29 11.25 13.36
N PHE A 226 -15.18 11.40 12.04
CA PHE A 226 -16.32 11.34 11.12
C PHE A 226 -16.96 9.94 11.13
N ALA A 227 -16.16 8.89 10.96
CA ALA A 227 -16.64 7.50 10.99
C ALA A 227 -17.28 7.15 12.34
N PHE A 228 -16.65 7.55 13.45
CA PHE A 228 -17.16 7.38 14.80
C PHE A 228 -18.58 7.94 14.96
N ARG A 229 -18.79 9.17 14.49
CA ARG A 229 -20.08 9.85 14.59
C ARG A 229 -21.17 9.24 13.70
N GLN A 230 -20.80 8.80 12.50
CA GLN A 230 -21.72 8.13 11.59
C GLN A 230 -22.01 6.68 11.99
N GLY A 231 -21.32 6.13 12.99
CA GLY A 231 -21.37 4.70 13.32
C GLY A 231 -20.83 3.81 12.19
N GLY A 232 -19.98 4.36 11.32
CA GLY A 232 -19.42 3.71 10.15
C GLY A 232 -17.99 3.20 10.35
N ALA A 233 -17.45 2.49 9.35
CA ALA A 233 -16.05 2.10 9.29
C ALA A 233 -15.22 3.15 8.53
N LEU A 234 -13.90 3.19 8.79
CA LEU A 234 -12.95 4.02 8.05
C LEU A 234 -13.05 3.75 6.55
N ASP A 235 -13.00 4.82 5.75
CA ASP A 235 -13.10 4.77 4.30
C ASP A 235 -11.94 5.52 3.65
N ALA A 236 -11.31 4.85 2.68
CA ALA A 236 -10.17 5.40 1.98
C ALA A 236 -10.55 6.52 1.01
N GLU A 237 -11.76 6.48 0.44
CA GLU A 237 -12.25 7.55 -0.41
C GLU A 237 -12.42 8.83 0.39
N ARG A 238 -13.06 8.75 1.57
CA ARG A 238 -13.15 9.88 2.50
C ARG A 238 -11.78 10.37 2.96
N LEU A 239 -10.83 9.47 3.23
CA LEU A 239 -9.46 9.87 3.59
C LEU A 239 -8.80 10.76 2.52
N ARG A 240 -9.03 10.48 1.22
CA ARG A 240 -8.58 11.35 0.11
C ARG A 240 -9.32 12.69 0.07
N LEU A 241 -10.63 12.67 0.33
CA LEU A 241 -11.41 13.92 0.44
C LEU A 241 -10.90 14.78 1.59
N TRP A 242 -10.55 14.19 2.73
CA TRP A 242 -9.93 14.89 3.86
C TRP A 242 -8.58 15.50 3.49
N ALA A 243 -7.72 14.76 2.76
CA ALA A 243 -6.44 15.29 2.30
C ALA A 243 -6.60 16.54 1.41
N ARG A 244 -7.52 16.50 0.44
CA ARG A 244 -7.86 17.66 -0.40
C ARG A 244 -8.52 18.79 0.41
N GLY A 245 -9.40 18.43 1.34
CA GLY A 245 -10.12 19.37 2.19
C GLY A 245 -9.21 20.14 3.12
N VAL A 246 -8.20 19.49 3.72
CA VAL A 246 -7.20 20.13 4.58
C VAL A 246 -6.43 21.20 3.83
N GLN A 247 -6.02 20.93 2.58
CA GLN A 247 -5.36 21.92 1.74
C GLN A 247 -6.26 23.14 1.51
N LEU A 248 -7.51 22.90 1.07
CA LEU A 248 -8.46 23.97 0.79
C LEU A 248 -8.75 24.81 2.04
N PHE A 249 -8.95 24.15 3.17
CA PHE A 249 -9.25 24.77 4.45
C PHE A 249 -8.08 25.64 4.96
N ARG A 250 -6.84 25.14 4.85
CA ARG A 250 -5.64 25.92 5.19
C ARG A 250 -5.53 27.19 4.36
N THR A 251 -5.79 27.11 3.05
CA THR A 251 -5.67 28.26 2.16
C THR A 251 -6.76 29.31 2.40
N HIS A 252 -8.00 28.88 2.66
CA HIS A 252 -9.14 29.79 2.79
C HIS A 252 -9.28 30.38 4.20
N GLU A 253 -9.00 29.60 5.25
CA GLU A 253 -9.21 30.00 6.66
C GLU A 253 -8.01 29.60 7.55
N PRO A 254 -6.81 30.19 7.33
CA PRO A 254 -5.58 29.73 7.98
C PRO A 254 -5.64 29.80 9.52
N GLU A 255 -6.25 30.84 10.10
CA GLU A 255 -6.37 30.97 11.56
C GLU A 255 -7.30 29.91 12.16
N ARG A 256 -8.41 29.60 11.48
CA ARG A 256 -9.36 28.56 11.94
C ARG A 256 -8.73 27.18 11.79
N PHE A 257 -7.98 26.95 10.72
CA PHE A 257 -7.19 25.74 10.51
C PHE A 257 -6.20 25.52 11.66
N GLU A 258 -5.38 26.52 12.00
CA GLU A 258 -4.39 26.37 13.08
C GLU A 258 -5.04 26.10 14.45
N ARG A 259 -6.13 26.81 14.79
CA ARG A 259 -6.89 26.55 16.02
C ARG A 259 -7.42 25.12 16.08
N LEU A 260 -7.98 24.61 14.98
CA LEU A 260 -8.49 23.24 14.94
C LEU A 260 -7.36 22.21 15.00
N ARG A 261 -6.25 22.47 14.30
CA ARG A 261 -5.04 21.64 14.34
C ARG A 261 -4.53 21.48 15.77
N GLU A 262 -4.46 22.56 16.54
CA GLU A 262 -4.05 22.52 17.95
C GLU A 262 -5.01 21.67 18.79
N GLN A 263 -6.32 21.80 18.58
CA GLN A 263 -7.32 20.97 19.28
C GLN A 263 -7.17 19.49 18.93
N PHE A 264 -6.93 19.16 17.66
CA PHE A 264 -6.72 17.78 17.19
C PHE A 264 -5.46 17.18 17.82
N VAL A 265 -4.34 17.90 17.80
CA VAL A 265 -3.08 17.46 18.40
C VAL A 265 -3.23 17.26 19.91
N ALA A 266 -3.88 18.20 20.61
CA ALA A 266 -4.14 18.09 22.04
C ALA A 266 -5.05 16.90 22.39
N PHE A 267 -6.05 16.63 21.55
CA PHE A 267 -6.94 15.48 21.72
C PHE A 267 -6.20 14.16 21.47
N GLN A 268 -5.43 14.04 20.39
CA GLN A 268 -4.59 12.87 20.12
C GLN A 268 -3.61 12.59 21.27
N HIS A 269 -2.94 13.62 21.79
CA HIS A 269 -2.04 13.47 22.93
C HIS A 269 -2.77 12.89 24.16
N ARG A 270 -3.97 13.42 24.49
CA ARG A 270 -4.78 12.92 25.61
C ARG A 270 -5.31 11.52 25.41
N MET A 271 -5.72 11.15 24.18
CA MET A 271 -6.07 9.77 23.83
C MET A 271 -4.86 8.84 24.03
N GLY A 272 -3.66 9.28 23.63
CA GLY A 272 -2.41 8.55 23.83
C GLY A 272 -2.11 8.25 25.30
N LEU A 273 -2.41 9.16 26.22
CA LEU A 273 -2.25 8.96 27.67
C LEU A 273 -3.12 7.82 28.22
N VAL A 274 -4.29 7.59 27.63
CA VAL A 274 -5.18 6.46 27.97
C VAL A 274 -4.99 5.25 27.06
N ARG A 275 -3.97 5.30 26.18
CA ARG A 275 -3.65 4.26 25.19
C ARG A 275 -4.78 3.97 24.20
N ALA A 276 -5.70 4.92 24.01
CA ALA A 276 -6.71 4.85 22.96
C ALA A 276 -6.07 5.20 21.61
N THR A 277 -6.40 4.42 20.59
CA THR A 277 -5.95 4.61 19.21
C THR A 277 -6.95 5.37 18.35
N GLY A 278 -8.21 5.42 18.78
CA GLY A 278 -9.25 6.25 18.17
C GLY A 278 -10.42 6.53 19.13
N PRO A 279 -11.39 7.35 18.69
CA PRO A 279 -12.58 7.70 19.48
C PRO A 279 -13.46 6.49 19.83
N GLU A 280 -13.51 5.49 18.94
CA GLU A 280 -14.24 4.23 19.14
C GLU A 280 -13.79 3.45 20.39
N ASP A 281 -12.50 3.47 20.70
CA ASP A 281 -11.95 2.82 21.90
C ASP A 281 -12.54 3.44 23.18
N LEU A 282 -12.83 4.75 23.14
CA LEU A 282 -13.43 5.48 24.24
C LEU A 282 -14.90 5.09 24.45
N ALA A 283 -15.62 4.68 23.40
CA ALA A 283 -17.05 4.36 23.47
C ALA A 283 -17.35 2.92 23.89
N LEU A 284 -16.33 2.05 24.00
CA LEU A 284 -16.51 0.66 24.43
C LEU A 284 -17.14 0.57 25.83
N VAL A 285 -18.37 0.07 25.90
CA VAL A 285 -19.06 -0.27 27.17
C VAL A 285 -18.97 -1.77 27.39
N TYR A 286 -18.13 -2.19 28.35
CA TYR A 286 -17.99 -3.60 28.70
C TYR A 286 -19.24 -4.08 29.47
N ARG A 287 -20.09 -4.88 28.81
CA ARG A 287 -21.24 -5.54 29.45
C ARG A 287 -20.80 -6.88 30.06
N ALA A 288 -21.08 -7.10 31.34
CA ALA A 288 -20.64 -8.27 32.11
C ALA A 288 -20.99 -9.63 31.45
N GLY A 289 -22.14 -9.74 30.76
CA GLY A 289 -22.56 -10.97 30.10
C GLY A 289 -21.68 -11.45 28.93
N ASN A 290 -20.93 -10.54 28.29
CA ASN A 290 -20.02 -10.89 27.19
C ASN A 290 -18.59 -11.20 27.66
N VAL A 291 -18.30 -10.98 28.95
CA VAL A 291 -16.95 -11.14 29.53
C VAL A 291 -16.63 -12.62 29.73
N VAL A 292 -17.57 -13.42 30.21
CA VAL A 292 -17.36 -14.85 30.50
C VAL A 292 -16.97 -15.66 29.24
N PRO A 293 -17.72 -15.64 28.12
CA PRO A 293 -17.32 -16.36 26.92
C PRO A 293 -16.02 -15.83 26.30
N PHE A 294 -15.73 -14.53 26.43
CA PHE A 294 -14.45 -13.94 26.02
C PHE A 294 -13.29 -14.49 26.86
N VAL A 295 -13.43 -14.53 28.18
CA VAL A 295 -12.42 -15.07 29.10
C VAL A 295 -12.17 -16.55 28.82
N VAL A 296 -13.22 -17.37 28.70
CA VAL A 296 -13.09 -18.80 28.40
C VAL A 296 -12.38 -19.04 27.06
N LYS A 297 -12.79 -18.34 25.99
CA LYS A 297 -12.14 -18.44 24.68
C LYS A 297 -10.68 -18.01 24.73
N THR A 298 -10.36 -16.98 25.52
CA THR A 298 -8.99 -16.47 25.69
C THR A 298 -8.13 -17.45 26.46
N LEU A 299 -8.65 -18.06 27.54
CA LEU A 299 -7.97 -19.07 28.33
C LEU A 299 -7.67 -20.34 27.51
N LEU A 300 -8.63 -20.81 26.71
CA LEU A 300 -8.43 -21.96 25.81
C LEU A 300 -7.38 -21.66 24.73
N ALA A 301 -7.44 -20.46 24.12
CA ALA A 301 -6.44 -20.03 23.14
C ALA A 301 -5.04 -19.90 23.74
N LEU A 302 -4.94 -19.46 25.01
CA LEU A 302 -3.69 -19.41 25.76
C LEU A 302 -3.15 -20.81 26.06
N GLN A 303 -3.98 -21.72 26.58
CA GLN A 303 -3.52 -23.04 27.01
C GLN A 303 -3.00 -23.89 25.84
N LEU A 304 -3.71 -23.87 24.69
CA LEU A 304 -3.34 -24.66 23.52
C LEU A 304 -2.40 -23.92 22.57
N GLY A 305 -2.57 -22.60 22.44
CA GLY A 305 -1.83 -21.81 21.45
C GLY A 305 -0.50 -21.27 21.94
N LEU A 306 -0.35 -20.95 23.22
CA LEU A 306 0.86 -20.32 23.75
C LEU A 306 2.11 -21.22 23.65
N PRO A 307 2.06 -22.54 23.95
CA PRO A 307 3.24 -23.40 23.80
C PRO A 307 3.72 -23.47 22.34
N LEU A 308 2.78 -23.64 21.39
CA LEU A 308 3.09 -23.70 19.96
C LEU A 308 3.60 -22.36 19.44
N PHE A 309 3.03 -21.25 19.94
CA PHE A 309 3.49 -19.90 19.64
C PHE A 309 4.89 -19.63 20.18
N ALA A 310 5.20 -20.04 21.42
CA ALA A 310 6.52 -19.88 22.02
C ALA A 310 7.58 -20.69 21.24
N LEU A 311 7.26 -21.91 20.83
CA LEU A 311 8.11 -22.70 19.93
C LEU A 311 8.37 -21.95 18.63
N GLY A 312 7.33 -21.44 17.98
CA GLY A 312 7.43 -20.68 16.75
C GLY A 312 8.25 -19.38 16.91
N LEU A 313 8.07 -18.65 18.01
CA LEU A 313 8.86 -17.47 18.32
C LEU A 313 10.35 -17.81 18.39
N GLY A 314 10.72 -18.88 19.10
CA GLY A 314 12.11 -19.32 19.18
C GLY A 314 12.65 -19.78 17.82
N LEU A 315 11.91 -20.63 17.13
CA LEU A 315 12.31 -21.25 15.86
C LEU A 315 12.47 -20.21 14.73
N PHE A 316 11.62 -19.18 14.70
CA PHE A 316 11.61 -18.17 13.65
C PHE A 316 12.22 -16.84 14.07
N TRP A 317 12.78 -16.73 15.28
CA TRP A 317 13.41 -15.50 15.76
C TRP A 317 14.53 -15.05 14.82
N LEU A 318 15.49 -15.94 14.53
CA LEU A 318 16.63 -15.62 13.67
C LEU A 318 16.21 -15.22 12.25
N PRO A 319 15.42 -16.03 11.50
CA PRO A 319 15.00 -15.64 10.15
C PRO A 319 14.13 -14.39 10.13
N TYR A 320 13.46 -14.03 11.22
CA TYR A 320 12.74 -12.76 11.35
C TYR A 320 13.68 -11.54 11.53
N GLN A 321 14.79 -11.70 12.27
CA GLN A 321 15.73 -10.58 12.49
C GLN A 321 16.61 -10.27 11.28
N VAL A 322 17.01 -11.28 10.48
CA VAL A 322 17.95 -11.08 9.36
C VAL A 322 17.45 -10.05 8.34
N PRO A 323 16.22 -10.11 7.80
CA PRO A 323 15.70 -9.10 6.88
C PRO A 323 15.64 -7.70 7.51
N ARG A 324 15.30 -7.63 8.81
CA ARG A 324 15.25 -6.37 9.56
C ARG A 324 16.63 -5.72 9.67
N LEU A 325 17.69 -6.49 9.87
CA LEU A 325 19.06 -5.99 9.92
C LEU A 325 19.55 -5.59 8.52
N ALA A 326 19.29 -6.42 7.51
CA ALA A 326 19.69 -6.18 6.13
C ALA A 326 19.15 -4.86 5.58
N SER A 327 17.91 -4.49 5.96
CA SER A 327 17.28 -3.26 5.45
C SER A 327 17.72 -1.97 6.15
N ARG A 328 18.46 -2.02 7.28
CA ARG A 328 18.75 -0.82 8.09
C ARG A 328 19.52 0.26 7.35
N ARG A 329 20.35 -0.14 6.38
CA ARG A 329 21.18 0.77 5.57
C ARG A 329 20.50 1.22 4.28
N ALA A 330 19.31 0.70 3.98
CA ALA A 330 18.57 1.07 2.78
C ALA A 330 17.71 2.31 3.02
N GLU A 331 17.57 3.13 1.98
CA GLU A 331 16.63 4.24 1.93
C GLU A 331 15.19 3.75 2.17
N LEU A 332 14.34 4.62 2.73
CA LEU A 332 13.02 4.25 3.25
C LEU A 332 12.10 3.63 2.18
N ASP A 333 12.18 4.09 0.94
CA ASP A 333 11.46 3.59 -0.24
C ASP A 333 12.02 2.26 -0.78
N VAL A 334 13.17 1.81 -0.29
CA VAL A 334 13.80 0.53 -0.67
C VAL A 334 13.82 -0.48 0.49
N GLN A 335 13.62 -0.04 1.74
CA GLN A 335 13.67 -0.94 2.90
C GLN A 335 12.74 -2.15 2.79
N ALA A 336 11.49 -1.94 2.32
CA ALA A 336 10.55 -3.03 2.14
C ALA A 336 11.01 -4.03 1.08
N THR A 337 11.59 -3.53 -0.02
CA THR A 337 12.19 -4.36 -1.08
C THR A 337 13.28 -5.25 -0.50
N VAL A 338 14.20 -4.69 0.30
CA VAL A 338 15.27 -5.47 0.95
C VAL A 338 14.68 -6.50 1.91
N LYS A 339 13.75 -6.10 2.78
CA LYS A 339 13.09 -7.02 3.71
C LYS A 339 12.40 -8.17 2.98
N PHE A 340 11.67 -7.87 1.90
CA PHE A 340 10.93 -8.85 1.12
C PHE A 340 11.87 -9.87 0.46
N LEU A 341 12.89 -9.39 -0.28
CA LEU A 341 13.83 -10.26 -0.98
C LEU A 341 14.68 -11.08 -0.02
N THR A 342 15.20 -10.45 1.05
CA THR A 342 15.98 -11.17 2.06
C THR A 342 15.11 -12.16 2.82
N ALA A 343 13.88 -11.80 3.20
CA ALA A 343 12.96 -12.73 3.88
C ALA A 343 12.62 -13.94 3.00
N PHE A 344 12.40 -13.74 1.70
CA PHE A 344 12.14 -14.83 0.78
C PHE A 344 13.30 -15.84 0.74
N VAL A 345 14.53 -15.37 0.57
CA VAL A 345 15.72 -16.23 0.55
C VAL A 345 15.95 -16.90 1.91
N VAL A 346 15.92 -16.12 2.99
CA VAL A 346 16.15 -16.62 4.36
C VAL A 346 15.09 -17.64 4.75
N ALA A 347 13.82 -17.45 4.39
CA ALA A 347 12.77 -18.41 4.69
C ALA A 347 13.00 -19.76 4.00
N LEU A 348 13.36 -19.75 2.70
CA LEU A 348 13.65 -20.98 1.96
C LEU A 348 14.89 -21.70 2.49
N VAL A 349 15.97 -20.97 2.76
CA VAL A 349 17.20 -21.52 3.33
C VAL A 349 16.95 -22.08 4.73
N TRP A 350 16.23 -21.35 5.58
CA TRP A 350 15.92 -21.78 6.94
C TRP A 350 15.03 -23.03 6.95
N TRP A 351 14.01 -23.07 6.10
CA TRP A 351 13.13 -24.23 5.97
C TRP A 351 13.89 -25.47 5.48
N GLY A 352 14.75 -25.31 4.47
CA GLY A 352 15.65 -26.36 4.01
C GLY A 352 16.61 -26.83 5.09
N ALA A 353 17.24 -25.92 5.82
CA ALA A 353 18.17 -26.23 6.90
C ALA A 353 17.51 -27.02 8.03
N LEU A 354 16.31 -26.62 8.47
CA LEU A 354 15.54 -27.35 9.48
C LEU A 354 15.18 -28.77 9.00
N THR A 355 14.78 -28.90 7.73
CA THR A 355 14.43 -30.19 7.13
C THR A 355 15.65 -31.11 7.03
N THR A 356 16.80 -30.59 6.61
CA THR A 356 18.06 -31.35 6.52
C THR A 356 18.57 -31.76 7.90
N ALA A 357 18.49 -30.87 8.89
CA ALA A 357 18.83 -31.20 10.27
C ALA A 357 17.92 -32.33 10.79
N ALA A 358 16.61 -32.22 10.58
CA ALA A 358 15.66 -33.26 10.95
C ALA A 358 15.97 -34.62 10.29
N ALA A 359 16.37 -34.62 9.02
CA ALA A 359 16.81 -35.83 8.32
C ALA A 359 18.05 -36.46 8.97
N PHE A 360 19.02 -35.64 9.36
CA PHE A 360 20.27 -36.09 9.96
C PHE A 360 20.04 -36.75 11.33
N TRP A 361 19.19 -36.17 12.17
CA TRP A 361 18.97 -36.64 13.55
C TRP A 361 17.86 -37.70 13.69
N GLY A 362 16.84 -37.68 12.84
CA GLY A 362 15.64 -38.53 12.97
C GLY A 362 15.21 -39.24 11.69
N GLY A 363 16.08 -39.25 10.66
CA GLY A 363 15.81 -39.94 9.40
C GLY A 363 14.72 -39.31 8.54
N ALA A 364 14.35 -40.01 7.47
CA ALA A 364 13.46 -39.49 6.43
C ALA A 364 12.05 -39.13 6.94
N VAL A 365 11.51 -39.90 7.89
CA VAL A 365 10.16 -39.67 8.43
C VAL A 365 10.11 -38.33 9.16
N LEU A 366 11.12 -38.03 10.00
CA LEU A 366 11.18 -36.77 10.72
C LEU A 366 11.43 -35.60 9.76
N ALA A 367 12.25 -35.80 8.72
CA ALA A 367 12.48 -34.78 7.69
C ALA A 367 11.18 -34.38 6.98
N VAL A 368 10.38 -35.35 6.54
CA VAL A 368 9.08 -35.09 5.89
C VAL A 368 8.13 -34.41 6.86
N ALA A 369 8.07 -34.86 8.12
CA ALA A 369 7.24 -34.23 9.14
C ALA A 369 7.61 -32.76 9.36
N VAL A 370 8.90 -32.43 9.49
CA VAL A 370 9.39 -31.05 9.65
C VAL A 370 9.14 -30.22 8.39
N PHE A 371 9.38 -30.78 7.21
CA PHE A 371 9.12 -30.12 5.94
C PHE A 371 7.66 -29.66 5.83
N VAL A 372 6.71 -30.54 6.18
CA VAL A 372 5.27 -30.24 6.14
C VAL A 372 4.82 -29.35 7.30
N ALA A 373 5.39 -29.50 8.50
CA ALA A 373 4.94 -28.79 9.70
C ALA A 373 5.45 -27.35 9.82
N VAL A 374 6.61 -27.01 9.24
CA VAL A 374 7.22 -25.68 9.38
C VAL A 374 6.34 -24.56 8.78
N PRO A 375 5.81 -24.67 7.54
CA PRO A 375 4.95 -23.62 6.99
C PRO A 375 3.67 -23.32 7.81
N PRO A 376 2.84 -24.31 8.21
CA PRO A 376 1.67 -24.03 9.05
C PRO A 376 2.07 -23.52 10.44
N LEU A 377 3.19 -23.97 11.02
CA LEU A 377 3.69 -23.43 12.28
C LEU A 377 4.10 -21.95 12.13
N ALA A 378 4.74 -21.56 11.03
CA ALA A 378 5.08 -20.16 10.75
C ALA A 378 3.84 -19.28 10.59
N LEU A 379 2.83 -19.75 9.84
CA LEU A 379 1.55 -19.05 9.69
C LEU A 379 0.78 -18.96 11.01
N PHE A 380 0.78 -20.02 11.82
CA PHE A 380 0.20 -20.02 13.16
C PHE A 380 0.90 -19.00 14.07
N THR A 381 2.24 -18.96 14.04
CA THR A 381 3.04 -18.02 14.82
C THR A 381 2.74 -16.59 14.43
N LEU A 382 2.62 -16.31 13.13
CA LEU A 382 2.22 -15.00 12.62
C LEU A 382 0.80 -14.62 13.10
N TYR A 383 -0.18 -15.51 12.91
CA TYR A 383 -1.56 -15.30 13.33
C TYR A 383 -1.67 -15.01 14.84
N PHE A 384 -0.99 -15.81 15.67
CA PHE A 384 -1.02 -15.64 17.11
C PHE A 384 -0.30 -14.36 17.53
N SER A 385 0.81 -13.98 16.88
CA SER A 385 1.51 -12.70 17.12
C SER A 385 0.60 -11.49 16.89
N GLU A 386 -0.15 -11.49 15.77
CA GLU A 386 -1.12 -10.42 15.46
C GLU A 386 -2.23 -10.37 16.52
N ARG A 387 -2.82 -11.52 16.86
CA ARG A 387 -3.89 -11.62 17.86
C ARG A 387 -3.43 -11.21 19.25
N TRP A 388 -2.22 -11.60 19.63
CA TRP A 388 -1.62 -11.25 20.92
C TRP A 388 -1.42 -9.74 21.05
N SER A 389 -1.02 -9.07 19.97
CA SER A 389 -0.86 -7.61 19.96
C SER A 389 -2.18 -6.85 20.21
N VAL A 390 -3.30 -7.36 19.67
CA VAL A 390 -4.65 -6.82 19.90
C VAL A 390 -5.07 -7.08 21.35
N LEU A 391 -4.94 -8.31 21.83
CA LEU A 391 -5.29 -8.66 23.22
C LEU A 391 -4.51 -7.81 24.24
N GLN A 392 -3.21 -7.60 24.01
CA GLN A 392 -2.40 -6.71 24.85
C GLN A 392 -2.87 -5.24 24.80
N ARG A 393 -3.42 -4.78 23.68
CA ARG A 393 -4.00 -3.44 23.57
C ARG A 393 -5.27 -3.35 24.39
N ASP A 394 -6.21 -4.27 24.17
CA ASP A 394 -7.50 -4.30 24.86
C ASP A 394 -7.32 -4.39 26.38
N ILE A 395 -6.43 -5.25 26.86
CA ILE A 395 -6.08 -5.35 28.28
C ILE A 395 -5.50 -4.04 28.81
N ARG A 396 -4.57 -3.41 28.07
CA ARG A 396 -3.95 -2.15 28.51
C ARG A 396 -4.96 -1.00 28.56
N VAL A 397 -5.85 -0.92 27.59
CA VAL A 397 -6.94 0.06 27.53
C VAL A 397 -7.92 -0.19 28.68
N PHE A 398 -8.31 -1.45 28.90
CA PHE A 398 -9.17 -1.85 30.02
C PHE A 398 -8.56 -1.47 31.37
N LEU A 399 -7.27 -1.74 31.60
CA LEU A 399 -6.58 -1.38 32.85
C LEU A 399 -6.40 0.14 33.01
N ALA A 400 -6.13 0.86 31.91
CA ALA A 400 -5.97 2.31 31.94
C ALA A 400 -7.30 3.05 32.19
N MET A 401 -8.40 2.53 31.64
CA MET A 401 -9.73 3.16 31.70
C MET A 401 -10.65 2.61 32.79
N GLY A 402 -10.42 1.38 33.28
CA GLY A 402 -11.34 0.63 34.13
C GLY A 402 -11.79 1.36 35.40
N ASN A 403 -10.94 2.23 35.97
CA ASN A 403 -11.25 3.01 37.17
C ASN A 403 -11.38 4.52 36.93
N ARG A 404 -11.34 5.00 35.68
CA ARG A 404 -11.28 6.45 35.35
C ARG A 404 -12.54 6.95 34.63
N VAL A 405 -13.71 6.70 35.21
CA VAL A 405 -15.03 7.03 34.62
C VAL A 405 -15.13 8.51 34.21
N ARG A 406 -14.67 9.44 35.06
CA ARG A 406 -14.69 10.88 34.75
C ARG A 406 -13.82 11.26 33.56
N LEU A 407 -12.61 10.71 33.48
CA LEU A 407 -11.68 10.96 32.37
C LEU A 407 -12.25 10.43 31.05
N LYS A 408 -12.82 9.21 31.08
CA LYS A 408 -13.49 8.61 29.93
C LYS A 408 -14.65 9.48 29.43
N ALA A 409 -15.52 9.94 30.34
CA ALA A 409 -16.63 10.81 30.01
C ALA A 409 -16.17 12.15 29.40
N MET A 410 -15.10 12.75 29.95
CA MET A 410 -14.51 13.98 29.42
C MET A 410 -13.94 13.80 28.00
N LEU A 411 -13.18 12.74 27.76
CA LEU A 411 -12.60 12.46 26.44
C LEU A 411 -13.67 12.11 25.40
N LEU A 412 -14.71 11.38 25.80
CA LEU A 412 -15.87 11.11 24.94
C LEU A 412 -16.59 12.39 24.55
N ALA A 413 -16.89 13.27 25.51
CA ALA A 413 -17.55 14.54 25.24
C ALA A 413 -16.71 15.43 24.31
N GLU A 414 -15.39 15.44 24.49
CA GLU A 414 -14.48 16.16 23.60
C GLU A 414 -14.44 15.55 22.20
N GLY A 415 -14.39 14.21 22.09
CA GLY A 415 -14.44 13.49 20.82
C GLY A 415 -15.72 13.76 20.04
N GLU A 416 -16.88 13.70 20.70
CA GLU A 416 -18.19 14.04 20.12
C GLU A 416 -18.25 15.49 19.63
N ARG A 417 -17.69 16.43 20.41
CA ARG A 417 -17.61 17.85 20.02
C ARG A 417 -16.74 18.03 18.78
N LEU A 418 -15.56 17.42 18.73
CA LEU A 418 -14.67 17.50 17.58
C LEU A 418 -15.27 16.81 16.36
N ALA A 419 -15.91 15.65 16.53
CA ALA A 419 -16.61 14.96 15.46
C ALA A 419 -17.76 15.79 14.86
N SER A 420 -18.48 16.54 15.69
CA SER A 420 -19.49 17.49 15.23
C SER A 420 -18.88 18.63 14.40
N GLU A 421 -17.70 19.14 14.79
CA GLU A 421 -16.98 20.15 14.01
C GLU A 421 -16.46 19.60 12.67
N VAL A 422 -15.96 18.38 12.67
CA VAL A 422 -15.51 17.67 11.46
C VAL A 422 -16.68 17.48 10.49
N GLU A 423 -17.85 17.07 10.97
CA GLU A 423 -19.06 16.95 10.14
C GLU A 423 -19.46 18.30 9.54
N ARG A 424 -19.48 19.38 10.33
CA ARG A 424 -19.75 20.74 9.82
C ARG A 424 -18.76 21.17 8.75
N LEU A 425 -17.47 20.89 8.95
CA LEU A 425 -16.44 21.19 7.95
C LEU A 425 -16.64 20.37 6.67
N ALA A 426 -17.02 19.10 6.78
CA ALA A 426 -17.34 18.27 5.63
C ALA A 426 -18.50 18.89 4.83
N ASP A 427 -19.57 19.31 5.49
CA ASP A 427 -20.73 19.93 4.85
C ASP A 427 -20.38 21.27 4.19
N GLU A 428 -19.54 22.08 4.83
CA GLU A 428 -19.10 23.38 4.32
C GLU A 428 -18.17 23.26 3.10
N TYR A 429 -17.23 22.30 3.12
CA TYR A 429 -16.17 22.18 2.13
C TYR A 429 -16.47 21.18 1.00
N ARG A 430 -17.38 20.22 1.20
CA ARG A 430 -17.76 19.25 0.15
C ARG A 430 -18.24 19.93 -1.15
N PRO A 431 -19.13 20.94 -1.12
CA PRO A 431 -19.54 21.63 -2.35
C PRO A 431 -18.37 22.34 -3.06
N LYS A 432 -17.43 22.89 -2.29
CA LYS A 432 -16.23 23.57 -2.82
C LYS A 432 -15.28 22.57 -3.50
N LEU A 433 -15.12 21.38 -2.92
CA LEU A 433 -14.35 20.27 -3.50
C LEU A 433 -14.97 19.74 -4.79
N ASP A 434 -16.30 19.60 -4.83
CA ASP A 434 -17.03 19.14 -6.01
C ASP A 434 -17.02 20.15 -7.16
N ALA A 435 -16.93 21.45 -6.85
CA ALA A 435 -16.75 22.51 -7.84
C ALA A 435 -15.33 22.47 -8.43
N SER A 436 -14.31 22.33 -7.58
CA SER A 436 -12.91 22.19 -8.00
C SER A 436 -12.62 20.89 -8.78
N ALA A 437 -13.45 19.85 -8.63
CA ALA A 437 -13.32 18.61 -9.41
C ALA A 437 -13.94 18.69 -10.82
N ARG A 438 -14.72 19.75 -11.11
CA ARG A 438 -15.40 19.95 -12.41
C ARG A 438 -14.74 21.03 -13.28
N SER A 439 -13.82 21.80 -12.71
CA SER A 439 -12.95 22.76 -13.40
C SER A 439 -11.63 22.12 -13.77
#